data_AF-A0A2N2I9G4-F1
#
_entry.id   AF-A0A2N2I9G4-F1
#
_cell.length_a   1.000
_cell.length_b   1.000
_cell.length_c   1.000
_cell.angle_alpha   90.00
_cell.angle_beta   90.00
_cell.angle_gamma   90.00
#
_symmetry.space_group_name_H-M   'P 1'
#
loop_
_entity.id
_entity.type
_entity.pdbx_description
1 polymer ?
#
loop_
_entity_poly.entity_id
_entity_poly.type
_entity_poly.pdbx_seq_one_letter_code
_entity_poly.pdbx_strand_id
1 'polypeptide(L)'
;MGRSNPDPRAEVPIPRAKRVRRERRAGRTRVRVGLRRGQSCPARPGPVMVLVRAPNGTPYCIDTTEVTRAQYSEFLTKVAAKPGTEHPECSANESYVPESHQPDPIDSISCVLTYTPDETPNRPVVCVDWCDAKAYCSWAGKRLCGKVG
;
A
#
# COMPACT_ATOMS: atom_id res chain seq x y z
N MET A 1 30.45 70.89 8.43
CA MET A 1 29.12 70.24 8.41
C MET A 1 29.27 68.84 8.99
N GLY A 2 29.28 68.73 10.31
CA GLY A 2 29.36 67.45 11.02
C GLY A 2 27.97 66.98 11.39
N ARG A 3 27.59 65.78 10.94
CA ARG A 3 26.43 65.05 11.46
C ARG A 3 26.93 63.72 11.99
N SER A 4 27.10 63.66 13.30
CA SER A 4 27.36 62.46 14.07
C SER A 4 26.20 61.48 13.89
N ASN A 5 26.51 60.26 13.47
CA ASN A 5 25.57 59.16 13.31
C ASN A 5 25.25 58.56 14.70
N PRO A 6 23.98 58.33 15.09
CA PRO A 6 23.65 57.78 16.40
C PRO A 6 23.94 56.27 16.51
N ASP A 7 24.40 55.86 17.69
CA ASP A 7 24.75 54.51 18.12
C ASP A 7 23.53 53.55 18.08
N PRO A 8 23.61 52.37 17.45
CA PRO A 8 22.48 51.44 17.35
C PRO A 8 22.31 50.51 18.57
N ARG A 9 23.04 50.67 19.68
CA ARG A 9 22.93 49.81 20.86
C ARG A 9 21.82 50.19 21.85
N ALA A 10 20.61 50.47 21.33
CA ALA A 10 19.43 50.53 22.18
C ALA A 10 18.97 49.10 22.55
N GLU A 11 19.33 48.65 23.75
CA GLU A 11 18.82 47.40 24.32
C GLU A 11 17.30 47.51 24.57
N VAL A 12 16.54 46.57 23.97
CA VAL A 12 15.10 46.44 24.19
C VAL A 12 14.86 45.53 25.41
N PRO A 13 14.11 45.96 26.44
CA PRO A 13 13.82 45.10 27.59
C PRO A 13 12.85 43.96 27.21
N ILE A 14 13.29 42.71 27.39
CA ILE A 14 12.46 41.52 27.16
C ILE A 14 11.46 41.37 28.34
N PRO A 15 10.14 41.27 28.10
CA PRO A 15 9.17 41.09 29.17
C PRO A 15 9.24 39.66 29.73
N ARG A 16 9.29 39.55 31.07
CA ARG A 16 9.30 38.26 31.78
C ARG A 16 7.97 37.52 31.60
N ALA A 17 8.03 36.29 31.11
CA ALA A 17 6.88 35.41 31.01
C ALA A 17 6.27 35.09 32.39
N LYS A 18 4.96 35.32 32.56
CA LYS A 18 4.20 34.92 33.75
C LYS A 18 4.06 33.39 33.77
N ARG A 19 4.43 32.75 34.90
CA ARG A 19 4.19 31.32 35.13
C ARG A 19 2.68 31.05 35.20
N VAL A 20 2.16 30.29 34.24
CA VAL A 20 0.81 29.74 34.30
C VAL A 20 0.85 28.45 35.15
N ARG A 21 0.12 28.44 36.27
CA ARG A 21 -0.09 27.24 37.09
C ARG A 21 -0.93 26.24 36.30
N ARG A 22 -0.39 25.04 36.04
CA ARG A 22 -1.17 23.90 35.52
C ARG A 22 -2.03 23.33 36.64
N GLU A 23 -3.33 23.55 36.57
CA GLU A 23 -4.31 22.80 37.37
C GLU A 23 -4.41 21.36 36.86
N ARG A 24 -4.29 20.39 37.77
CA ARG A 24 -4.45 18.97 37.48
C ARG A 24 -5.94 18.65 37.45
N ARG A 25 -6.53 18.53 36.26
CA ARG A 25 -7.89 17.98 36.10
C ARG A 25 -7.82 16.46 36.06
N ALA A 26 -8.25 15.83 37.15
CA ALA A 26 -8.47 14.39 37.23
C ALA A 26 -9.65 13.97 36.34
N GLY A 27 -9.58 12.75 35.80
CA GLY A 27 -10.76 12.01 35.35
C GLY A 27 -11.16 12.15 33.88
N ARG A 28 -10.50 11.38 33.00
CA ARG A 28 -11.16 10.65 31.90
C ARG A 28 -10.18 9.60 31.36
N THR A 29 -10.24 8.37 31.88
CA THR A 29 -9.54 7.25 31.27
C THR A 29 -10.20 6.95 29.94
N ARG A 30 -9.71 7.55 28.85
CA ARG A 30 -9.94 6.99 27.52
C ARG A 30 -9.31 5.60 27.57
N VAL A 31 -10.12 4.56 27.40
CA VAL A 31 -9.62 3.28 26.92
C VAL A 31 -9.00 3.57 25.55
N ARG A 32 -7.70 3.87 25.54
CA ARG A 32 -6.92 3.74 24.33
C ARG A 32 -6.90 2.25 24.08
N VAL A 33 -7.72 1.78 23.14
CA VAL A 33 -7.44 0.51 22.48
C VAL A 33 -6.10 0.70 21.80
N GLY A 34 -5.03 0.45 22.54
CA GLY A 34 -3.67 0.64 22.09
C GLY A 34 -3.43 -0.38 21.00
N LEU A 35 -3.28 0.08 19.75
CA LEU A 35 -2.37 -0.61 18.86
C LEU A 35 -1.04 -0.71 19.62
N ARG A 36 -0.68 -1.94 20.00
CA ARG A 36 0.63 -2.22 20.58
C ARG A 36 1.69 -1.65 19.62
N ARG A 37 2.71 -1.01 20.17
CA ARG A 37 3.86 -0.54 19.37
C ARG A 37 4.43 -1.75 18.62
N GLY A 38 4.57 -1.65 17.29
CA GLY A 38 5.17 -2.68 16.43
C GLY A 38 4.21 -3.56 15.63
N GLN A 39 2.90 -3.26 15.57
CA GLN A 39 1.98 -3.95 14.65
C GLN A 39 1.64 -3.03 13.48
N SER A 40 2.57 -2.94 12.54
CA SER A 40 2.35 -2.35 11.22
C SER A 40 2.57 -3.43 10.18
N CYS A 41 1.89 -3.32 9.04
CA CYS A 41 2.15 -4.22 7.93
C CYS A 41 3.56 -3.99 7.37
N PRO A 42 4.28 -5.04 6.97
CA PRO A 42 5.58 -4.88 6.34
C PRO A 42 5.43 -4.14 5.01
N ALA A 43 6.37 -3.27 4.68
CA ALA A 43 6.47 -2.73 3.34
C ALA A 43 6.83 -3.86 2.37
N ARG A 44 6.05 -4.01 1.31
CA ARG A 44 6.16 -5.03 0.26
C ARG A 44 5.79 -4.36 -1.08
N PRO A 45 6.26 -4.87 -2.23
CA PRO A 45 5.79 -4.40 -3.53
C PRO A 45 4.25 -4.40 -3.65
N GLY A 46 3.72 -3.49 -4.47
CA GLY A 46 2.29 -3.29 -4.66
C GLY A 46 1.64 -2.30 -3.68
N PRO A 47 0.31 -2.38 -3.49
CA PRO A 47 -0.41 -1.44 -2.62
C PRO A 47 0.08 -1.47 -1.17
N VAL A 48 -0.09 -0.35 -0.48
CA VAL A 48 0.11 -0.26 0.97
C VAL A 48 -0.90 -1.19 1.64
N MET A 49 -0.46 -1.89 2.69
CA MET A 49 -1.31 -2.78 3.45
C MET A 49 -1.83 -2.12 4.73
N VAL A 50 -3.07 -2.44 5.09
CA VAL A 50 -3.68 -2.10 6.37
C VAL A 50 -3.76 -3.33 7.27
N LEU A 51 -3.51 -3.12 8.57
CA LEU A 51 -3.64 -4.16 9.59
C LEU A 51 -5.11 -4.34 9.97
N VAL A 52 -5.65 -5.52 9.74
CA VAL A 52 -7.01 -5.91 10.10
C VAL A 52 -6.97 -6.98 11.18
N ARG A 53 -7.94 -6.99 12.09
CA ARG A 53 -8.13 -8.06 13.08
C ARG A 53 -9.25 -8.98 12.60
N ALA A 54 -8.94 -10.25 12.37
CA ALA A 54 -9.96 -11.24 12.07
C ALA A 54 -10.90 -11.44 13.29
N PRO A 55 -12.10 -12.02 13.09
CA PRO A 55 -13.05 -12.28 14.20
C PRO A 55 -12.46 -13.14 15.34
N ASN A 56 -11.50 -14.01 15.03
CA ASN A 56 -10.77 -14.82 16.02
C ASN A 56 -9.64 -14.05 16.75
N GLY A 57 -9.49 -12.75 16.48
CA GLY A 57 -8.48 -11.88 17.08
C GLY A 57 -7.11 -11.89 16.38
N THR A 58 -6.86 -12.83 15.45
CA THR A 58 -5.59 -12.91 14.72
C THR A 58 -5.44 -11.73 13.77
N PRO A 59 -4.37 -10.92 13.89
CA PRO A 59 -4.14 -9.83 12.96
C PRO A 59 -3.62 -10.36 11.62
N TYR A 60 -4.03 -9.73 10.52
CA TYR A 60 -3.46 -9.94 9.20
C TYR A 60 -3.35 -8.61 8.45
N CYS A 61 -2.56 -8.61 7.39
CA CYS A 61 -2.39 -7.46 6.51
C CYS A 61 -3.13 -7.73 5.20
N ILE A 62 -3.80 -6.71 4.68
CA ILE A 62 -4.48 -6.73 3.39
C ILE A 62 -4.20 -5.44 2.64
N ASP A 63 -4.08 -5.51 1.33
CA ASP A 63 -3.87 -4.35 0.47
C ASP A 63 -5.05 -3.38 0.61
N THR A 64 -4.77 -2.07 0.65
CA THR A 64 -5.81 -1.03 0.78
C THR A 64 -6.58 -0.79 -0.51
N THR A 65 -6.06 -1.28 -1.64
CA THR A 65 -6.64 -1.15 -2.98
C THR A 65 -6.39 -2.43 -3.76
N GLU A 66 -7.06 -2.57 -4.90
CA GLU A 66 -6.65 -3.52 -5.93
C GLU A 66 -5.23 -3.19 -6.43
N VAL A 67 -4.56 -4.19 -7.02
CA VAL A 67 -3.26 -4.02 -7.67
C VAL A 67 -3.45 -3.16 -8.91
N THR A 68 -2.67 -2.10 -9.03
CA THR A 68 -2.73 -1.18 -10.17
C THR A 68 -1.95 -1.71 -11.37
N ARG A 69 -2.27 -1.23 -12.58
CA ARG A 69 -1.55 -1.55 -13.81
C ARG A 69 -0.04 -1.28 -13.68
N ALA A 70 0.35 -0.15 -13.07
CA ALA A 70 1.76 0.18 -12.84
C ALA A 70 2.46 -0.80 -11.89
N GLN A 71 1.82 -1.19 -10.79
CA GLN A 71 2.40 -2.16 -9.85
C GLN A 71 2.55 -3.55 -10.48
N TYR A 72 1.56 -3.97 -11.27
CA TYR A 72 1.66 -5.23 -12.02
C TYR A 72 2.76 -5.17 -13.10
N SER A 73 2.99 -4.01 -13.71
CA SER A 73 4.07 -3.85 -14.69
C SER A 73 5.45 -4.06 -14.06
N GLU A 74 5.64 -3.65 -12.79
CA GLU A 74 6.86 -3.90 -12.05
C GLU A 74 7.12 -5.42 -11.91
N PHE A 75 6.08 -6.19 -11.59
CA PHE A 75 6.14 -7.65 -11.56
C PHE A 75 6.57 -8.23 -12.90
N LEU A 76 5.94 -7.82 -14.01
CA LEU A 76 6.29 -8.28 -15.35
C LEU A 76 7.75 -8.00 -15.72
N THR A 77 8.33 -6.90 -15.23
CA THR A 77 9.75 -6.57 -15.48
C THR A 77 10.74 -7.41 -14.65
N LYS A 78 10.28 -8.04 -13.56
CA LYS A 78 11.13 -8.75 -12.59
C LYS A 78 10.95 -10.24 -12.59
N VAL A 79 9.81 -10.75 -13.08
CA VAL A 79 9.54 -12.17 -13.14
C VAL A 79 10.38 -12.80 -14.25
N ALA A 80 11.33 -13.64 -13.84
CA ALA A 80 12.17 -14.41 -14.76
C ALA A 80 11.69 -15.86 -14.94
N ALA A 81 10.77 -16.30 -14.08
CA ALA A 81 10.21 -17.65 -14.13
C ALA A 81 9.21 -17.77 -15.27
N LYS A 82 9.22 -18.95 -15.92
CA LYS A 82 8.22 -19.28 -16.92
C LYS A 82 6.87 -19.43 -16.21
N PRO A 83 5.80 -18.77 -16.69
CA PRO A 83 4.46 -18.96 -16.17
C PRO A 83 4.12 -20.44 -15.95
N GLY A 84 3.47 -20.71 -14.82
CA GLY A 84 2.98 -22.03 -14.47
C GLY A 84 3.99 -22.97 -13.81
N THR A 85 5.22 -22.53 -13.58
CA THR A 85 6.24 -23.36 -12.92
C THR A 85 6.30 -23.16 -11.40
N GLU A 86 5.67 -22.11 -10.89
CA GLU A 86 5.71 -21.72 -9.48
C GLU A 86 4.75 -22.54 -8.62
N HIS A 87 3.67 -23.01 -9.24
CA HIS A 87 2.56 -23.70 -8.60
C HIS A 87 2.10 -24.86 -9.48
N PRO A 88 2.07 -26.12 -8.99
CA PRO A 88 1.72 -27.29 -9.82
C PRO A 88 0.37 -27.17 -10.54
N GLU A 89 -0.62 -26.59 -9.87
CA GLU A 89 -1.97 -26.34 -10.40
C GLU A 89 -2.00 -25.28 -11.52
N CYS A 90 -0.93 -24.51 -11.68
CA CYS A 90 -0.79 -23.48 -12.69
C CYS A 90 0.03 -23.93 -13.91
N SER A 91 0.37 -25.21 -14.03
CA SER A 91 1.22 -25.73 -15.12
C SER A 91 0.74 -25.44 -16.55
N ALA A 92 -0.54 -25.12 -16.72
CA ALA A 92 -1.13 -24.72 -17.99
C ALA A 92 -1.08 -23.20 -18.25
N ASN A 93 -0.59 -22.38 -17.30
CA ASN A 93 -0.48 -20.95 -17.52
C ASN A 93 0.70 -20.64 -18.46
N GLU A 94 0.45 -19.89 -19.52
CA GLU A 94 1.42 -19.67 -20.60
C GLU A 94 2.03 -18.26 -20.57
N SER A 95 1.31 -17.31 -19.99
CA SER A 95 1.67 -15.89 -19.98
C SER A 95 1.22 -15.24 -18.68
N TYR A 96 1.99 -14.27 -18.20
CA TYR A 96 1.54 -13.33 -17.16
C TYR A 96 1.05 -12.01 -17.73
N VAL A 97 1.23 -11.78 -19.04
CA VAL A 97 0.83 -10.52 -19.65
C VAL A 97 -0.69 -10.47 -19.62
N PRO A 98 -1.31 -9.43 -19.01
CA PRO A 98 -2.76 -9.31 -19.02
C PRO A 98 -3.23 -9.17 -20.46
N GLU A 99 -3.88 -10.21 -20.96
CA GLU A 99 -4.34 -10.28 -22.35
C GLU A 99 -5.77 -10.81 -22.41
N SER A 100 -6.38 -10.65 -23.58
CA SER A 100 -7.66 -11.30 -23.83
C SER A 100 -7.40 -12.81 -23.95
N HIS A 101 -7.70 -13.56 -22.89
CA HIS A 101 -7.93 -14.99 -23.07
C HIS A 101 -9.08 -15.16 -24.06
N GLN A 102 -8.99 -16.16 -24.95
CA GLN A 102 -10.10 -16.53 -25.82
C GLN A 102 -11.37 -16.64 -24.96
N PRO A 103 -12.52 -16.11 -25.41
CA PRO A 103 -13.73 -16.11 -24.59
C PRO A 103 -14.02 -17.54 -24.15
N ASP A 104 -14.06 -17.75 -22.82
CA ASP A 104 -14.52 -19.00 -22.26
C ASP A 104 -15.98 -19.19 -22.74
N PRO A 105 -16.36 -20.32 -23.33
CA PRO A 105 -17.74 -20.53 -23.81
C PRO A 105 -18.79 -20.42 -22.69
N ILE A 106 -18.39 -20.40 -21.41
CA ILE A 106 -19.28 -20.20 -20.26
C ILE A 106 -19.31 -18.74 -19.76
N ASP A 107 -18.29 -17.92 -20.02
CA ASP A 107 -18.23 -16.55 -19.49
C ASP A 107 -18.06 -15.51 -20.61
N SER A 108 -19.15 -14.83 -20.92
CA SER A 108 -19.25 -13.76 -21.92
C SER A 108 -18.48 -12.48 -21.57
N ILE A 109 -17.78 -12.42 -20.43
CA ILE A 109 -16.89 -11.30 -20.11
C ILE A 109 -15.62 -11.47 -20.94
N SER A 110 -15.71 -11.03 -22.19
CA SER A 110 -14.54 -10.92 -23.05
C SER A 110 -13.64 -9.83 -22.48
N CYS A 111 -12.49 -10.27 -21.98
CA CYS A 111 -11.44 -9.41 -21.45
C CYS A 111 -10.67 -8.73 -22.60
N VAL A 112 -11.40 -8.01 -23.47
CA VAL A 112 -10.83 -7.27 -24.60
C VAL A 112 -10.30 -5.94 -24.07
N LEU A 113 -9.10 -5.99 -23.50
CA LEU A 113 -8.40 -4.79 -23.05
C LEU A 113 -6.95 -4.83 -23.50
N THR A 114 -6.50 -3.73 -24.10
CA THR A 114 -5.07 -3.46 -24.28
C THR A 114 -4.49 -3.10 -22.91
N TYR A 115 -3.46 -3.83 -22.48
CA TYR A 115 -2.73 -3.52 -21.26
C TYR A 115 -1.78 -2.35 -21.49
N THR A 116 -2.18 -1.15 -21.04
CA THR A 116 -1.42 0.10 -21.20
C THR A 116 -1.07 0.71 -19.84
N PRO A 117 -0.05 0.17 -19.14
CA PRO A 117 0.33 0.64 -17.81
C PRO A 117 0.87 2.08 -17.82
N ASP A 118 1.46 2.54 -18.92
CA ASP A 118 1.98 3.91 -19.03
C ASP A 118 0.87 4.96 -19.20
N GLU A 119 -0.24 4.60 -19.85
CA GLU A 119 -1.37 5.51 -20.11
C GLU A 119 -2.35 5.56 -18.94
N THR A 120 -2.53 4.44 -18.24
CA THR A 120 -3.53 4.29 -17.17
C THR A 120 -2.95 3.60 -15.92
N PRO A 121 -1.84 4.12 -15.37
CA PRO A 121 -1.04 3.44 -14.34
C PRO A 121 -1.82 3.13 -13.07
N ASN A 122 -2.78 3.99 -12.71
CA ASN A 122 -3.55 3.92 -11.48
C ASN A 122 -4.84 3.10 -11.58
N ARG A 123 -5.19 2.60 -12.78
CA ARG A 123 -6.34 1.70 -12.92
C ARG A 123 -6.00 0.32 -12.35
N PRO A 124 -6.97 -0.42 -11.80
CA PRO A 124 -6.77 -1.81 -11.45
C PRO A 124 -6.28 -2.63 -12.64
N VAL A 125 -5.35 -3.54 -12.41
CA VAL A 125 -5.05 -4.59 -13.39
C VAL A 125 -6.24 -5.54 -13.44
N VAL A 126 -6.63 -5.90 -14.65
CA VAL A 126 -7.75 -6.80 -14.97
C VAL A 126 -7.27 -7.75 -16.06
N CYS A 127 -8.06 -8.78 -16.38
CA CYS A 127 -7.66 -9.81 -17.35
C CYS A 127 -6.40 -10.55 -16.90
N VAL A 128 -6.39 -10.87 -15.61
CA VAL A 128 -5.42 -11.76 -14.98
C VAL A 128 -6.21 -12.92 -14.42
N ASP A 129 -5.68 -14.12 -14.58
CA ASP A 129 -6.31 -15.30 -13.99
C ASP A 129 -5.86 -15.50 -12.52
N TRP A 130 -6.31 -16.59 -11.91
CA TRP A 130 -5.93 -16.91 -10.54
C TRP A 130 -4.42 -17.21 -10.39
N CYS A 131 -3.81 -17.85 -11.39
CA CYS A 131 -2.41 -18.20 -11.41
C CYS A 131 -1.51 -16.97 -11.51
N ASP A 132 -1.89 -15.99 -12.33
CA ASP A 132 -1.26 -14.68 -12.44
C ASP A 132 -1.31 -13.93 -11.11
N ALA A 133 -2.51 -13.88 -10.50
CA ALA A 133 -2.72 -13.19 -9.23
C ALA A 133 -1.92 -13.84 -8.09
N LYS A 134 -1.83 -15.17 -8.09
CA LYS A 134 -1.04 -15.94 -7.12
C LYS A 134 0.45 -15.73 -7.33
N ALA A 135 0.94 -15.76 -8.57
CA ALA A 135 2.34 -15.50 -8.90
C ALA A 135 2.77 -14.08 -8.50
N TYR A 136 1.96 -13.07 -8.83
CA TYR A 136 2.19 -11.68 -8.40
C TYR A 136 2.29 -11.57 -6.87
N CYS A 137 1.34 -12.19 -6.16
CA CYS A 137 1.35 -12.20 -4.70
C CYS A 137 2.62 -12.85 -4.15
N SER A 138 3.03 -14.01 -4.67
CA SER A 138 4.26 -14.70 -4.27
C SER A 138 5.50 -13.84 -4.52
N TRP A 139 5.62 -13.21 -5.69
CA TRP A 139 6.71 -12.29 -6.02
C TRP A 139 6.77 -11.08 -5.08
N ALA A 140 5.62 -10.48 -4.76
CA ALA A 140 5.51 -9.37 -3.81
C ALA A 140 5.77 -9.81 -2.35
N GLY A 141 5.95 -11.11 -2.09
CA GLY A 141 6.02 -11.65 -0.74
C GLY A 141 4.73 -11.45 0.05
N LYS A 142 3.60 -11.50 -0.65
CA LYS A 142 2.22 -11.46 -0.13
C LYS A 142 1.57 -12.82 -0.40
N ARG A 143 0.24 -12.89 -0.24
CA ARG A 143 -0.58 -14.04 -0.61
C ARG A 143 -1.99 -13.56 -0.97
N LEU A 144 -2.71 -14.35 -1.75
CA LEU A 144 -4.13 -14.13 -1.96
C LEU A 144 -4.90 -14.26 -0.63
N CYS A 145 -5.95 -13.45 -0.48
CA CYS A 145 -6.88 -13.53 0.63
C CYS A 145 -7.97 -14.59 0.36
N GLY A 146 -8.58 -15.12 1.42
CA GLY A 146 -9.61 -16.15 1.33
C GLY A 146 -9.09 -17.56 1.62
N LYS A 147 -9.99 -18.56 1.52
CA LYS A 147 -9.57 -19.97 1.46
C LYS A 147 -8.97 -20.20 0.07
N VAL A 148 -7.74 -20.70 0.04
CA VAL A 148 -7.28 -21.49 -1.11
C VAL A 148 -8.16 -22.74 -1.14
N GLY A 149 -8.71 -23.07 -2.31
CA GLY A 149 -9.66 -24.18 -2.51
C GLY A 149 -9.24 -25.47 -1.82
#